data_AF-A0A914DQB6-F1
#
_entry.id   AF-A0A914DQB6-F1
#
_cell.length_a   1.000
_cell.length_b   1.000
_cell.length_c   1.000
_cell.angle_alpha   90.00
_cell.angle_beta   90.00
_cell.angle_gamma   90.00
#
_symmetry.space_group_name_H-M   'P 1'
#
loop_
_entity.id
_entity.type
_entity.pdbx_description
1 polymer ?
#
loop_
_entity_poly.entity_id
_entity_poly.type
_entity_poly.pdbx_seq_one_letter_code
_entity_poly.pdbx_strand_id
1 'polypeptide(L)'
;MIDVDNDVILGFVPCHLQTDVCTAFGISHQDHHTVFAYRNGKKITTQVNLRDEEFYVEWIKMIKNHDPVNRLDSKEEFDQARKGIVKGFPNVRQAVTIGTFNSEESKEFQSFQKVANILNGRYHFLYRIVDSVSPSISTYRPIEKNKRTEYNGRFDVKSLLDHVTHSSVPSILDISNGFTSDIVYRNPNSLLLLIHNNHGKLVEELMVLANQPEFIKSHLLAQLDISNSLPTQTLFSKMKLEANHLPATCLFLKSEIQCFTTVDGITNILNDRIAKKPDHIIEINSKTAHPLKWIQLEHINKIFGHQDITLLPEPVAIKNIQNPHNFDGMDLGSISGCPMMAHLNNHLKDEL
;
A
#
# COMPACT_ATOMS: atom_id res chain seq x y z
N MET A 1 19.18 4.37 16.36
CA MET A 1 19.00 5.83 16.55
C MET A 1 18.79 6.38 15.16
N ILE A 2 17.54 6.64 14.80
CA ILE A 2 17.19 7.12 13.47
C ILE A 2 17.60 8.59 13.44
N ASP A 3 18.66 8.90 12.70
CA ASP A 3 19.09 10.27 12.48
C ASP A 3 18.11 10.94 11.51
N VAL A 4 16.97 11.36 12.05
CA VAL A 4 16.06 12.26 11.35
C VAL A 4 16.47 13.66 11.78
N ASP A 5 17.21 14.31 10.89
CA ASP A 5 17.55 15.75 10.86
C ASP A 5 16.55 16.64 11.64
N ASN A 6 17.02 17.71 12.30
CA ASN A 6 16.32 18.57 13.29
C ASN A 6 14.94 19.16 12.88
N ASP A 7 14.48 18.92 11.65
CA ASP A 7 13.23 19.43 11.08
C ASP A 7 12.02 18.49 11.23
N VAL A 8 12.18 17.29 11.78
CA VAL A 8 11.07 16.33 11.96
C VAL A 8 10.92 15.96 13.42
N ILE A 9 9.73 16.21 13.97
CA ILE A 9 9.37 15.83 15.34
C ILE A 9 8.44 14.62 15.27
N LEU A 10 8.88 13.52 15.88
CA LEU A 10 8.05 12.33 16.09
C LEU A 10 7.42 12.40 17.48
N GLY A 11 6.13 12.11 17.56
CA GLY A 11 5.38 12.10 18.81
C GLY A 11 4.16 11.20 18.70
N PHE A 12 3.52 10.95 19.85
CA PHE A 12 2.28 10.18 19.91
C PHE A 12 1.27 10.90 20.80
N VAL A 13 -0.02 10.70 20.52
CA VAL A 13 -1.12 11.19 21.36
C VAL A 13 -1.98 10.00 21.76
N PRO A 14 -2.08 9.68 23.06
CA PRO A 14 -2.96 8.61 23.52
C PRO A 14 -4.42 9.08 23.46
N CYS A 15 -5.12 8.81 22.36
CA CYS A 15 -6.49 9.28 22.15
C CYS A 15 -7.53 8.76 23.16
N HIS A 16 -7.21 7.68 23.90
CA HIS A 16 -8.02 7.19 25.01
C HIS A 16 -7.92 8.06 26.27
N LEU A 17 -6.88 8.91 26.38
CA LEU A 17 -6.71 9.89 27.46
C LEU A 17 -6.93 11.33 27.01
N GLN A 18 -6.73 11.61 25.72
CA GLN A 18 -6.73 12.95 25.12
C GLN A 18 -7.75 13.03 23.98
N THR A 19 -9.00 12.68 24.27
CA THR A 19 -10.06 12.57 23.25
C THR A 19 -10.31 13.91 22.55
N ASP A 20 -10.37 15.01 23.30
CA ASP A 20 -10.60 16.36 22.75
C ASP A 20 -9.51 16.75 21.74
N VAL A 21 -8.25 16.48 22.04
CA VAL A 21 -7.13 16.73 21.12
C VAL A 21 -7.29 15.87 19.86
N CYS A 22 -7.56 14.58 20.00
CA CYS A 22 -7.72 13.71 18.83
C CYS A 22 -8.93 14.12 17.98
N THR A 23 -10.07 14.45 18.58
CA THR A 23 -11.25 14.94 17.87
C THR A 23 -10.98 16.29 17.17
N ALA A 24 -10.24 17.21 17.80
CA ALA A 24 -9.84 18.48 17.18
C ALA A 24 -9.00 18.31 15.91
N PHE A 25 -8.25 17.23 15.82
CA PHE A 25 -7.46 16.87 14.64
C PHE A 25 -8.19 15.89 13.68
N GLY A 26 -9.48 15.63 13.93
CA GLY A 26 -10.30 14.73 13.12
C GLY A 26 -9.86 13.27 13.20
N ILE A 27 -9.26 12.86 14.32
CA ILE A 27 -8.82 11.49 14.60
C ILE A 27 -9.96 10.80 15.36
N SER A 28 -10.38 9.66 14.85
CA SER A 28 -11.48 8.85 15.37
C SER A 28 -10.99 7.49 15.88
N HIS A 29 -11.89 6.74 16.55
CA HIS A 29 -11.61 5.35 16.93
C HIS A 29 -11.33 4.43 15.74
N GLN A 30 -11.70 4.83 14.52
CA GLN A 30 -11.41 4.04 13.30
C GLN A 30 -9.95 4.22 12.85
N ASP A 31 -9.25 5.24 13.33
CA ASP A 31 -7.87 5.58 12.96
C ASP A 31 -6.82 4.87 13.84
N HIS A 32 -7.19 3.76 14.48
CA HIS A 32 -6.25 2.93 15.24
C HIS A 32 -5.02 2.56 14.39
N HIS A 33 -3.83 2.64 15.00
CA HIS A 33 -2.54 2.36 14.36
C HIS A 33 -2.27 3.20 13.10
N THR A 34 -2.75 4.45 13.07
CA THR A 34 -2.48 5.39 11.97
C THR A 34 -1.41 6.40 12.37
N VAL A 35 -0.45 6.63 11.48
CA VAL A 35 0.55 7.68 11.60
C VAL A 35 0.10 8.87 10.75
N PHE A 36 0.06 10.05 11.38
CA PHE A 36 -0.34 11.29 10.75
C PHE A 36 0.87 12.20 10.59
N ALA A 37 1.03 12.82 9.42
CA ALA A 37 2.04 13.85 9.21
C ALA A 37 1.38 15.22 9.12
N TYR A 38 1.96 16.17 9.87
CA TYR A 38 1.53 17.56 9.89
C TYR A 38 2.69 18.47 9.49
N ARG A 39 2.37 19.55 8.77
CA ARG A 39 3.30 20.66 8.47
C ARG A 39 2.57 21.96 8.79
N ASN A 40 3.16 22.78 9.66
CA ASN A 40 2.58 24.06 10.10
C ASN A 40 1.11 23.91 10.57
N GLY A 41 0.84 22.88 11.37
CA GLY A 41 -0.51 22.59 11.91
C GLY A 41 -1.50 21.96 10.92
N LYS A 42 -1.11 21.80 9.65
CA LYS A 42 -1.96 21.22 8.60
C LYS A 42 -1.58 19.77 8.31
N LYS A 43 -2.57 18.89 8.27
CA LYS A 43 -2.37 17.48 7.89
C LYS A 43 -1.94 17.42 6.42
N ILE A 44 -0.78 16.83 6.15
CA ILE A 44 -0.25 16.70 4.79
C ILE A 44 -0.45 15.31 4.21
N THR A 45 -0.39 14.26 5.03
CA THR A 45 -0.64 12.89 4.61
C THR A 45 -0.86 11.99 5.83
N THR A 46 -1.34 10.76 5.59
CA THR A 46 -1.55 9.73 6.61
C THR A 46 -1.10 8.38 6.09
N GLN A 47 -0.56 7.57 7.00
CA GLN A 47 -0.24 6.16 6.77
C GLN A 47 -1.04 5.32 7.76
N VAL A 48 -1.91 4.47 7.20
CA VAL A 48 -2.70 3.54 8.00
C VAL A 48 -1.88 2.27 8.20
N ASN A 49 -1.94 1.73 9.42
CA ASN A 49 -1.22 0.54 9.87
C ASN A 49 0.28 0.77 10.09
N LEU A 50 0.84 -0.06 10.96
CA LEU A 50 2.25 -0.02 11.33
C LEU A 50 3.12 -0.75 10.30
N ARG A 51 4.24 -0.14 9.91
CA ARG A 51 5.25 -0.68 9.00
C ARG A 51 6.62 -0.77 9.67
N ASP A 52 7.62 -1.23 8.94
CA ASP A 52 8.99 -1.27 9.46
C ASP A 52 9.65 0.12 9.50
N GLU A 53 10.80 0.17 10.18
CA GLU A 53 11.61 1.38 10.33
C GLU A 53 12.01 1.98 8.97
N GLU A 54 12.44 1.13 8.04
CA GLU A 54 12.89 1.54 6.71
C GLU A 54 11.76 2.23 5.94
N PHE A 55 10.56 1.67 5.96
CA PHE A 55 9.37 2.28 5.38
C PHE A 55 9.13 3.69 5.94
N TYR A 56 9.18 3.87 7.27
CA TYR A 56 8.92 5.19 7.87
C TYR A 56 10.01 6.19 7.54
N VAL A 57 11.28 5.77 7.50
CA VAL A 57 12.39 6.63 7.07
C VAL A 57 12.18 7.09 5.62
N GLU A 58 11.82 6.19 4.72
CA GLU A 58 11.54 6.51 3.32
C GLU A 58 10.31 7.40 3.17
N TRP A 59 9.23 7.09 3.89
CA TRP A 59 8.01 7.90 3.89
C TRP A 59 8.27 9.32 4.38
N ILE A 60 9.02 9.49 5.48
CA ILE A 60 9.44 10.80 5.99
C ILE A 60 10.24 11.55 4.91
N LYS A 61 11.19 10.89 4.23
CA LYS A 61 11.95 11.50 3.13
C LYS A 61 11.04 11.96 2.00
N MET A 62 10.03 11.18 1.62
CA MET A 62 9.08 11.55 0.57
C MET A 62 8.30 12.81 0.95
N ILE A 63 7.79 12.89 2.18
CA ILE A 63 6.94 14.00 2.60
C ILE A 63 7.74 15.24 3.01
N LYS A 64 9.02 15.08 3.40
CA LYS A 64 9.93 16.22 3.66
C LYS A 64 10.13 17.06 2.42
N ASN A 65 10.14 16.46 1.23
CA ASN A 65 10.19 17.22 -0.01
C ASN A 65 8.98 18.16 -0.10
N HIS A 66 9.24 19.44 -0.35
CA HIS A 66 8.19 20.45 -0.46
C HIS A 66 7.31 20.24 -1.69
N ASP A 67 7.89 19.71 -2.77
CA ASP A 67 7.18 19.38 -4.00
C ASP A 67 6.93 17.87 -4.09
N PRO A 68 5.67 17.41 -4.18
CA PRO A 68 5.35 16.00 -4.41
C PRO A 68 5.73 15.49 -5.81
N VAL A 69 6.09 16.38 -6.73
CA VAL A 69 6.58 16.01 -8.07
C VAL A 69 8.00 16.55 -8.26
N ASN A 70 8.96 15.67 -8.59
CA ASN A 70 10.32 16.12 -8.85
C ASN A 70 10.59 16.26 -10.35
N ARG A 71 11.18 17.39 -10.72
CA ARG A 71 11.63 17.64 -12.10
C ARG A 71 12.88 16.81 -12.42
N LEU A 72 12.93 16.31 -13.65
CA LEU A 72 14.04 15.60 -14.26
C LEU A 72 14.65 16.53 -15.31
N ASP A 73 15.80 17.11 -15.01
CA ASP A 73 16.42 18.16 -15.82
C ASP A 73 17.34 17.60 -16.91
N SER A 74 17.75 16.34 -16.77
CA SER A 74 18.65 15.68 -17.72
C SER A 74 18.10 14.35 -18.25
N LYS A 75 18.62 13.96 -19.42
CA LYS A 75 18.36 12.63 -19.97
C LYS A 75 18.86 11.52 -19.04
N GLU A 76 19.98 11.73 -18.37
CA GLU A 76 20.54 10.77 -17.42
C GLU A 76 19.57 10.55 -16.24
N GLU A 77 19.07 11.63 -15.64
CA GLU A 77 18.06 11.54 -14.56
C GLU A 77 16.79 10.82 -15.03
N PHE A 78 16.32 11.11 -16.24
CA PHE A 78 15.20 10.40 -16.83
C PHE A 78 15.48 8.90 -17.03
N ASP A 79 16.67 8.55 -17.50
CA ASP A 79 17.07 7.16 -17.72
C ASP A 79 17.23 6.38 -16.41
N GLN A 80 17.73 7.02 -15.35
CA GLN A 80 17.82 6.46 -14.00
C GLN A 80 16.45 6.33 -13.34
N ALA A 81 15.58 7.33 -13.49
CA ALA A 81 14.21 7.31 -12.98
C ALA A 81 13.40 6.13 -13.55
N ARG A 82 13.55 5.82 -14.84
CA ARG A 82 12.93 4.64 -15.47
C ARG A 82 13.41 3.30 -14.90
N LYS A 83 14.60 3.28 -14.29
CA LYS A 83 15.14 2.12 -13.55
C LYS A 83 14.72 2.12 -12.07
N GLY A 84 13.86 3.05 -11.65
CA GLY A 84 13.42 3.23 -10.27
C GLY A 84 14.47 3.84 -9.35
N ILE A 85 15.55 4.40 -9.89
CA ILE A 85 16.57 5.09 -9.09
C ILE A 85 16.12 6.54 -8.95
N VAL A 86 15.70 6.90 -7.72
CA VAL A 86 15.19 8.23 -7.39
C VAL A 86 16.17 8.91 -6.43
N LYS A 87 16.54 10.16 -6.74
CA LYS A 87 17.48 10.94 -5.93
C LYS A 87 17.00 11.03 -4.48
N GLY A 88 17.90 10.78 -3.53
CA GLY A 88 17.61 10.80 -2.09
C GLY A 88 17.10 9.47 -1.52
N PHE A 89 16.89 8.46 -2.36
CA PHE A 89 16.43 7.13 -1.96
C PHE A 89 17.48 6.06 -2.27
N PRO A 90 17.85 5.21 -1.30
CA PRO A 90 18.93 4.23 -1.48
C PRO A 90 18.51 3.04 -2.34
N ASN A 91 17.26 2.58 -2.20
CA ASN A 91 16.77 1.40 -2.88
C ASN A 91 16.05 1.75 -4.19
N VAL A 92 16.04 0.79 -5.13
CA VAL A 92 15.20 0.86 -6.34
C VAL A 92 13.74 0.89 -5.93
N ARG A 93 13.00 1.89 -6.43
CA ARG A 93 11.57 2.04 -6.16
C ARG A 93 10.78 0.98 -6.91
N GLN A 94 9.75 0.44 -6.25
CA GLN A 94 8.83 -0.53 -6.83
C GLN A 94 8.08 0.02 -8.06
N ALA A 95 7.65 1.27 -7.97
CA ALA A 95 7.00 1.98 -9.07
C ALA A 95 7.37 3.47 -9.06
N VAL A 96 7.50 4.05 -10.26
CA VAL A 96 7.74 5.47 -10.47
C VAL A 96 6.86 5.96 -11.62
N THR A 97 6.05 6.98 -11.40
CA THR A 97 5.23 7.60 -12.44
C THR A 97 5.94 8.82 -13.01
N ILE A 98 6.17 8.84 -14.33
CA ILE A 98 6.87 9.92 -15.01
C ILE A 98 5.94 10.57 -16.03
N GLY A 99 5.74 11.88 -15.90
CA GLY A 99 5.08 12.71 -16.90
C GLY A 99 6.07 13.43 -17.82
N THR A 100 5.77 13.50 -19.11
CA THR A 100 6.47 14.37 -20.07
C THR A 100 5.48 15.39 -20.57
N PHE A 101 5.77 16.67 -20.35
CA PHE A 101 4.88 17.78 -20.69
C PHE A 101 5.63 18.83 -21.51
N ASN A 102 4.89 19.72 -22.18
CA ASN A 102 5.45 20.85 -22.91
C ASN A 102 5.67 22.09 -22.03
N SER A 103 4.93 22.23 -20.93
CA SER A 103 5.05 23.35 -19.98
C SER A 103 4.42 22.99 -18.64
N GLU A 104 4.95 23.56 -17.56
CA GLU A 104 4.35 23.52 -16.22
C GLU A 104 3.04 24.34 -16.12
N GLU A 105 2.79 25.21 -17.09
CA GLU A 105 1.54 25.97 -17.18
C GLU A 105 0.42 25.19 -17.88
N SER A 106 0.74 24.04 -18.49
CA SER A 106 -0.24 23.20 -19.19
C SER A 106 -1.29 22.63 -18.23
N LYS A 107 -2.54 22.48 -18.71
CA LYS A 107 -3.63 21.90 -17.91
C LYS A 107 -3.32 20.47 -17.50
N GLU A 108 -2.66 19.73 -18.39
CA GLU A 108 -2.22 18.36 -18.22
C GLU A 108 -1.22 18.24 -17.07
N PHE A 109 -0.21 19.11 -17.02
CA PHE A 109 0.73 19.17 -15.90
C PHE A 109 0.03 19.56 -14.61
N GLN A 110 -0.86 20.57 -14.64
CA GLN A 110 -1.59 20.99 -13.44
C GLN A 110 -2.47 19.86 -12.86
N SER A 111 -3.11 19.04 -13.71
CA SER A 111 -3.83 17.85 -13.28
C SER A 111 -2.89 16.80 -12.67
N PHE A 112 -1.73 16.57 -13.28
CA PHE A 112 -0.72 15.67 -12.76
C PHE A 112 -0.19 16.11 -11.38
N GLN A 113 0.13 17.40 -11.22
CA GLN A 113 0.56 18.00 -9.95
C GLN A 113 -0.53 17.87 -8.87
N LYS A 114 -1.81 18.06 -9.23
CA LYS A 114 -2.93 17.87 -8.28
C LYS A 114 -3.01 16.43 -7.80
N VAL A 115 -2.86 15.46 -8.69
CA VAL A 115 -2.88 14.03 -8.35
C VAL A 115 -1.69 13.67 -7.45
N ALA A 116 -0.50 14.19 -7.77
CA ALA A 116 0.68 13.99 -6.93
C ALA A 116 0.53 14.58 -5.52
N ASN A 117 -0.11 15.76 -5.40
CA ASN A 117 -0.46 16.34 -4.11
C ASN A 117 -1.42 15.44 -3.31
N ILE A 118 -2.47 14.91 -3.96
CA ILE A 118 -3.43 13.98 -3.33
C ILE A 118 -2.72 12.71 -2.85
N LEU A 119 -1.77 12.23 -3.64
CA LEU A 119 -1.04 10.98 -3.43
C LEU A 119 0.33 11.16 -2.75
N ASN A 120 0.55 12.32 -2.11
CA ASN A 120 1.83 12.66 -1.52
C ASN A 120 2.24 11.66 -0.41
N GLY A 121 3.48 11.20 -0.48
CA GLY A 121 4.03 10.16 0.40
C GLY A 121 3.54 8.74 0.10
N ARG A 122 2.80 8.51 -0.99
CA ARG A 122 2.35 7.16 -1.39
C ARG A 122 3.01 6.66 -2.67
N TYR A 123 3.20 7.53 -3.65
CA TYR A 123 3.81 7.18 -4.93
C TYR A 123 4.86 8.22 -5.33
N HIS A 124 5.86 7.80 -6.09
CA HIS A 124 6.85 8.71 -6.66
C HIS A 124 6.35 9.30 -7.97
N PHE A 125 6.19 10.62 -8.00
CA PHE A 125 5.89 11.39 -9.19
C PHE A 125 7.13 12.15 -9.64
N LEU A 126 7.44 12.01 -10.92
CA LEU A 126 8.52 12.73 -11.58
C LEU A 126 8.00 13.33 -12.88
N TYR A 127 8.65 14.37 -13.38
CA TYR A 127 8.31 14.91 -14.69
C TYR A 127 9.50 15.50 -15.40
N ARG A 128 9.34 15.73 -16.70
CA ARG A 128 10.25 16.57 -17.49
C ARG A 128 9.45 17.47 -18.42
N ILE A 129 10.05 18.61 -18.73
CA ILE A 129 9.55 19.53 -19.75
C ILE A 129 10.36 19.33 -21.03
N VAL A 130 9.67 19.08 -22.14
CA VAL A 130 10.27 18.91 -23.46
C VAL A 130 9.46 19.71 -24.47
N ASP A 131 10.14 20.54 -25.26
CA ASP A 131 9.49 21.39 -26.23
C ASP A 131 8.78 20.56 -27.33
N SER A 132 7.60 21.02 -27.75
CA SER A 132 6.84 20.47 -28.89
C SER A 132 6.46 18.98 -28.77
N VAL A 133 6.29 18.46 -27.56
CA VAL A 133 5.79 17.10 -27.31
C VAL A 133 4.32 17.09 -26.92
N SER A 134 3.61 16.04 -27.31
CA SER A 134 2.31 15.73 -26.72
C SER A 134 2.50 15.26 -25.26
N PRO A 135 1.70 15.77 -24.31
CA PRO A 135 1.71 15.29 -22.95
C PRO A 135 1.55 13.77 -22.87
N SER A 136 2.40 13.13 -22.08
CA SER A 136 2.35 11.67 -21.87
C SER A 136 2.72 11.34 -20.44
N ILE A 137 2.13 10.26 -19.91
CA ILE A 137 2.42 9.75 -18.58
C ILE A 137 2.68 8.25 -18.72
N SER A 138 3.70 7.77 -18.03
CA SER A 138 3.97 6.33 -17.92
C SER A 138 4.33 5.98 -16.49
N THR A 139 3.88 4.82 -16.04
CA THR A 139 4.33 4.23 -14.78
C THR A 139 5.37 3.15 -15.09
N TYR A 140 6.53 3.23 -14.43
CA TYR A 140 7.63 2.29 -14.57
C TYR A 140 7.73 1.39 -13.34
N ARG A 141 7.77 0.08 -13.55
CA ARG A 141 7.93 -0.97 -12.53
C ARG A 141 9.20 -1.77 -12.82
N PRO A 142 10.39 -1.27 -12.41
CA PRO A 142 11.68 -1.76 -12.92
C PRO A 142 12.02 -3.20 -12.55
N ILE A 143 11.45 -3.69 -11.44
CA ILE A 143 11.65 -5.03 -10.90
C ILE A 143 10.77 -6.07 -11.63
N GLU A 144 9.78 -5.61 -12.39
CA GLU A 144 8.85 -6.50 -13.10
C GLU A 144 9.30 -6.87 -14.50
N LYS A 145 8.70 -7.94 -15.05
CA LYS A 145 8.85 -8.30 -16.46
C LYS A 145 8.22 -7.23 -17.38
N ASN A 146 6.99 -6.81 -17.05
CA ASN A 146 6.30 -5.71 -17.74
C ASN A 146 6.62 -4.39 -17.05
N LYS A 147 7.75 -3.79 -17.47
CA LYS A 147 8.36 -2.64 -16.80
C LYS A 147 7.65 -1.32 -16.99
N ARG A 148 6.70 -1.20 -17.91
CA ARG A 148 6.08 0.09 -18.26
C ARG A 148 4.60 -0.07 -18.57
N THR A 149 3.81 0.81 -17.98
CA THR A 149 2.39 0.97 -18.27
C THR A 149 2.16 2.38 -18.79
N GLU A 150 1.63 2.50 -20.00
CA GLU A 150 1.30 3.79 -20.61
C GLU A 150 -0.05 4.31 -20.13
N TYR A 151 -0.15 5.63 -19.95
CA TYR A 151 -1.41 6.29 -19.72
C TYR A 151 -2.06 6.72 -21.04
N ASN A 152 -3.24 6.16 -21.32
CA ASN A 152 -4.03 6.47 -22.54
C ASN A 152 -5.37 7.16 -22.22
N GLY A 153 -5.56 7.63 -20.99
CA GLY A 153 -6.79 8.27 -20.53
C GLY A 153 -6.81 9.78 -20.76
N ARG A 154 -7.84 10.44 -20.20
CA ARG A 154 -7.96 11.90 -20.23
C ARG A 154 -7.22 12.52 -19.04
N PHE A 155 -6.54 13.64 -19.22
CA PHE A 155 -5.83 14.37 -18.14
C PHE A 155 -6.76 15.07 -17.12
N ASP A 156 -7.81 14.39 -16.68
CA ASP A 156 -8.61 14.75 -15.52
C ASP A 156 -8.11 14.03 -14.26
N VAL A 157 -8.30 14.66 -13.10
CA VAL A 157 -7.75 14.17 -11.82
C VAL A 157 -8.18 12.74 -11.52
N LYS A 158 -9.44 12.39 -11.79
CA LYS A 158 -10.00 11.06 -11.51
C LYS A 158 -9.29 9.99 -12.34
N SER A 159 -9.21 10.20 -13.65
CA SER A 159 -8.62 9.22 -14.57
C SER A 159 -7.12 9.01 -14.31
N LEU A 160 -6.41 10.06 -13.90
CA LEU A 160 -5.00 9.97 -13.51
C LEU A 160 -4.82 9.25 -12.17
N LEU A 161 -5.66 9.56 -11.19
CA LEU A 161 -5.66 8.90 -9.88
C LEU A 161 -5.90 7.40 -10.03
N ASP A 162 -6.90 7.02 -10.82
CA ASP A 162 -7.19 5.63 -11.15
C ASP A 162 -5.99 4.97 -11.85
N HIS A 163 -5.38 5.63 -12.85
CA HIS A 163 -4.18 5.07 -13.49
C HIS A 163 -3.05 4.82 -12.49
N VAL A 164 -2.60 5.85 -11.76
CA VAL A 164 -1.41 5.76 -10.89
C VAL A 164 -1.62 4.73 -9.79
N THR A 165 -2.80 4.72 -9.17
CA THR A 165 -3.09 3.77 -8.09
C THR A 165 -3.02 2.32 -8.58
N HIS A 166 -3.58 2.02 -9.76
CA HIS A 166 -3.55 0.67 -10.33
C HIS A 166 -2.19 0.29 -10.94
N SER A 167 -1.57 1.20 -11.69
CA SER A 167 -0.31 0.93 -12.41
C SER A 167 0.90 0.82 -11.49
N SER A 168 0.81 1.35 -10.27
CA SER A 168 1.88 1.31 -9.28
C SER A 168 1.81 0.08 -8.36
N VAL A 169 0.71 -0.67 -8.40
CA VAL A 169 0.61 -1.93 -7.64
C VAL A 169 1.51 -2.98 -8.29
N PRO A 170 2.33 -3.69 -7.50
CA PRO A 170 3.13 -4.78 -8.05
C PRO A 170 2.24 -5.95 -8.49
N SER A 171 2.66 -6.66 -9.54
CA SER A 171 1.95 -7.82 -10.05
C SER A 171 1.94 -8.99 -9.04
N ILE A 172 2.91 -9.04 -8.12
CA ILE A 172 2.95 -9.94 -6.96
C ILE A 172 3.33 -9.11 -5.73
N LEU A 173 2.52 -9.18 -4.68
CA LEU A 173 2.79 -8.54 -3.40
C LEU A 173 3.73 -9.40 -2.56
N ASP A 174 4.91 -8.89 -2.23
CA ASP A 174 5.75 -9.50 -1.22
C ASP A 174 5.29 -9.05 0.17
N ILE A 175 4.86 -10.01 1.01
CA ILE A 175 4.39 -9.76 2.37
C ILE A 175 5.36 -10.26 3.44
N SER A 176 6.58 -10.69 3.05
CA SER A 176 7.56 -11.32 3.94
C SER A 176 8.06 -10.40 5.03
N ASN A 177 8.25 -9.13 4.68
CA ASN A 177 8.56 -8.03 5.59
C ASN A 177 7.32 -7.17 5.87
N GLY A 178 6.15 -7.80 5.94
CA GLY A 178 4.91 -7.15 6.31
C GLY A 178 4.28 -6.39 5.15
N PHE A 179 3.00 -6.07 5.30
CA PHE A 179 2.20 -5.50 4.20
C PHE A 179 1.11 -4.56 4.73
N THR A 180 0.59 -3.71 3.85
CA THR A 180 -0.52 -2.81 4.15
C THR A 180 -1.77 -3.62 3.95
N SER A 181 -2.50 -3.83 5.04
CA SER A 181 -3.72 -4.62 5.11
C SER A 181 -4.76 -4.20 4.08
N ASP A 182 -4.83 -2.92 3.75
CA ASP A 182 -5.86 -2.37 2.85
C ASP A 182 -5.88 -3.06 1.48
N ILE A 183 -4.71 -3.33 0.87
CA ILE A 183 -4.68 -3.94 -0.47
C ILE A 183 -5.11 -5.40 -0.46
N VAL A 184 -5.03 -6.08 0.69
CA VAL A 184 -5.40 -7.49 0.81
C VAL A 184 -6.83 -7.63 1.33
N TYR A 185 -7.23 -6.81 2.30
CA TYR A 185 -8.52 -6.95 2.99
C TYR A 185 -9.65 -6.16 2.31
N ARG A 186 -9.35 -5.05 1.64
CA ARG A 186 -10.36 -4.22 0.97
C ARG A 186 -10.47 -4.50 -0.52
N ASN A 187 -9.67 -5.44 -1.04
CA ASN A 187 -9.75 -5.83 -2.43
C ASN A 187 -10.96 -6.75 -2.65
N PRO A 188 -11.84 -6.46 -3.64
CA PRO A 188 -12.97 -7.33 -3.94
C PRO A 188 -12.56 -8.70 -4.50
N ASN A 189 -11.34 -8.82 -5.02
CA ASN A 189 -10.79 -10.03 -5.60
C ASN A 189 -10.23 -10.97 -4.53
N SER A 190 -10.25 -12.28 -4.80
CA SER A 190 -9.60 -13.26 -3.93
C SER A 190 -8.08 -13.07 -3.92
N LEU A 191 -7.42 -13.41 -2.82
CA LEU A 191 -5.95 -13.39 -2.74
C LEU A 191 -5.40 -14.82 -2.87
N LEU A 192 -4.48 -15.04 -3.79
CA LEU A 192 -3.64 -16.23 -3.85
C LEU A 192 -2.29 -15.93 -3.20
N LEU A 193 -2.01 -16.57 -2.07
CA LEU A 193 -0.76 -16.44 -1.32
C LEU A 193 0.09 -17.70 -1.49
N LEU A 194 1.31 -17.53 -2.00
CA LEU A 194 2.35 -18.56 -1.95
C LEU A 194 3.20 -18.37 -0.68
N ILE A 195 3.28 -19.39 0.17
CA ILE A 195 4.16 -19.44 1.33
C ILE A 195 5.29 -20.43 1.02
N HIS A 196 6.54 -19.97 1.02
CA HIS A 196 7.66 -20.79 0.59
C HIS A 196 8.95 -20.49 1.34
N ASN A 197 9.90 -21.43 1.31
CA ASN A 197 11.26 -21.26 1.83
C ASN A 197 12.23 -21.24 0.64
N ASN A 198 12.36 -20.10 -0.05
CA ASN A 198 13.20 -19.97 -1.25
C ASN A 198 12.94 -21.01 -2.38
N HIS A 199 11.68 -21.21 -2.78
CA HIS A 199 11.32 -22.10 -3.90
C HIS A 199 11.22 -21.34 -5.23
N GLY A 200 12.37 -21.09 -5.87
CA GLY A 200 12.44 -20.30 -7.12
C GLY A 200 11.48 -20.75 -8.24
N LYS A 201 11.31 -22.07 -8.44
CA LYS A 201 10.38 -22.61 -9.44
C LYS A 201 8.92 -22.18 -9.21
N LEU A 202 8.45 -22.21 -7.96
CA LEU A 202 7.06 -21.82 -7.65
C LEU A 202 6.86 -20.31 -7.77
N VAL A 203 7.90 -19.53 -7.46
CA VAL A 203 7.91 -18.08 -7.69
C VAL A 203 7.80 -17.78 -9.20
N GLU A 204 8.51 -18.52 -10.05
CA GLU A 204 8.38 -18.40 -11.50
C GLU A 204 6.97 -18.76 -12.00
N GLU A 205 6.35 -19.82 -11.47
CA GLU A 205 4.95 -20.16 -11.78
C GLU A 205 3.99 -19.05 -11.36
N LEU A 206 4.19 -18.46 -10.18
CA LEU A 206 3.41 -17.32 -9.71
C LEU A 206 3.59 -16.11 -10.64
N MET A 207 4.80 -15.87 -11.15
CA MET A 207 5.06 -14.83 -12.16
C MET A 207 4.38 -15.13 -13.49
N VAL A 208 4.25 -16.39 -13.91
CA VAL A 208 3.48 -16.75 -15.11
C VAL A 208 2.01 -16.35 -14.92
N LEU A 209 1.40 -16.68 -13.77
CA LEU A 209 0.02 -16.27 -13.46
C LEU A 209 -0.14 -14.74 -13.39
N ALA A 210 0.85 -14.04 -12.85
CA ALA A 210 0.87 -12.58 -12.79
C ALA A 210 0.86 -11.90 -14.17
N ASN A 211 1.28 -12.62 -15.22
CA ASN A 211 1.25 -12.15 -16.61
C ASN A 211 -0.02 -12.57 -17.38
N GLN A 212 -0.98 -13.25 -16.73
CA GLN A 212 -2.24 -13.67 -17.35
C GLN A 212 -3.37 -12.66 -17.03
N PRO A 213 -3.83 -11.85 -17.99
CA PRO A 213 -4.78 -10.76 -17.74
C PRO A 213 -6.10 -11.21 -17.08
N GLU A 214 -6.65 -12.36 -17.50
CA GLU A 214 -7.90 -12.89 -16.94
C GLU A 214 -7.73 -13.36 -15.48
N PHE A 215 -6.52 -13.83 -15.13
CA PHE A 215 -6.22 -14.28 -13.78
C PHE A 215 -6.13 -13.09 -12.82
N ILE A 216 -5.33 -12.07 -13.15
CA ILE A 216 -5.11 -10.89 -12.30
C ILE A 216 -6.35 -9.99 -12.17
N LYS A 217 -7.31 -10.07 -13.11
CA LYS A 217 -8.61 -9.40 -12.98
C LYS A 217 -9.44 -9.93 -11.82
N SER A 218 -9.25 -11.20 -11.45
CA SER A 218 -10.05 -11.90 -10.46
C SER A 218 -9.28 -12.27 -9.19
N HIS A 219 -7.94 -12.20 -9.24
CA HIS A 219 -7.07 -12.59 -8.12
C HIS A 219 -5.98 -11.56 -7.89
N LEU A 220 -5.77 -11.23 -6.62
CA LEU A 220 -4.54 -10.62 -6.14
C LEU A 220 -3.51 -11.73 -5.90
N LEU A 221 -2.25 -11.47 -6.23
CA LEU A 221 -1.16 -12.42 -6.00
C LEU A 221 -0.24 -11.90 -4.91
N ALA A 222 0.14 -12.78 -3.98
CA ALA A 222 1.15 -12.47 -2.98
C ALA A 222 2.10 -13.64 -2.73
N GLN A 223 3.26 -13.33 -2.17
CA GLN A 223 4.23 -14.29 -1.68
C GLN A 223 4.70 -13.96 -0.26
N LEU A 224 5.00 -15.01 0.51
CA LEU A 224 5.64 -14.98 1.81
C LEU A 224 6.84 -15.92 1.76
N ASP A 225 8.04 -15.36 1.62
CA ASP A 225 9.30 -16.09 1.70
C ASP A 225 9.76 -16.19 3.15
N ILE A 226 9.56 -17.36 3.76
CA ILE A 226 9.94 -17.58 5.15
C ILE A 226 11.43 -17.59 5.42
N SER A 227 12.26 -17.72 4.39
CA SER A 227 13.72 -17.60 4.55
C SER A 227 14.14 -16.17 4.90
N ASN A 228 13.31 -15.19 4.55
CA ASN A 228 13.57 -13.77 4.68
C ASN A 228 12.43 -13.02 5.40
N SER A 229 11.55 -13.74 6.11
CA SER A 229 10.43 -13.15 6.84
C SER A 229 10.74 -12.95 8.31
N LEU A 230 9.87 -12.20 8.98
CA LEU A 230 9.79 -12.22 10.45
C LEU A 230 9.37 -13.60 10.98
N PRO A 231 9.51 -13.86 12.30
CA PRO A 231 8.97 -15.08 12.91
C PRO A 231 7.49 -15.30 12.52
N THR A 232 7.18 -16.46 11.92
CA THR A 232 5.85 -16.78 11.35
C THR A 232 5.09 -17.83 12.15
N GLN A 233 5.58 -18.26 13.31
CA GLN A 233 5.00 -19.39 14.07
C GLN A 233 3.54 -19.11 14.47
N THR A 234 3.24 -17.90 14.93
CA THR A 234 1.88 -17.49 15.30
C THR A 234 0.96 -17.48 14.08
N LEU A 235 1.45 -16.96 12.94
CA LEU A 235 0.72 -16.99 11.67
C LEU A 235 0.40 -18.44 11.28
N PHE A 236 1.39 -19.33 11.31
CA PHE A 236 1.23 -20.73 10.91
C PHE A 236 0.25 -21.46 11.80
N SER A 237 0.32 -21.27 13.12
CA SER A 237 -0.68 -21.80 14.05
C SER A 237 -2.09 -21.34 13.69
N LYS A 238 -2.28 -20.05 13.36
CA LYS A 238 -3.58 -19.48 12.99
C LYS A 238 -4.06 -19.93 11.61
N MET A 239 -3.12 -20.22 10.71
CA MET A 239 -3.40 -20.82 9.41
C MET A 239 -3.47 -22.35 9.45
N LYS A 240 -3.32 -22.96 10.63
CA LYS A 240 -3.24 -24.43 10.81
C LYS A 240 -2.16 -25.07 9.92
N LEU A 241 -1.10 -24.33 9.61
CA LEU A 241 0.04 -24.80 8.83
C LEU A 241 1.13 -25.31 9.76
N GLU A 242 1.81 -26.36 9.32
CA GLU A 242 2.99 -26.94 9.98
C GLU A 242 4.15 -26.99 8.97
N ALA A 243 5.37 -27.24 9.44
CA ALA A 243 6.56 -27.19 8.60
C ALA A 243 6.53 -28.16 7.40
N ASN A 244 5.90 -29.33 7.56
CA ASN A 244 5.71 -30.33 6.50
C ASN A 244 4.67 -29.93 5.43
N HIS A 245 3.87 -28.89 5.67
CA HIS A 245 2.91 -28.36 4.70
C HIS A 245 3.53 -27.32 3.76
N LEU A 246 4.81 -26.99 3.93
CA LEU A 246 5.50 -26.01 3.10
C LEU A 246 6.24 -26.68 1.92
N PRO A 247 6.28 -26.05 0.73
CA PRO A 247 5.62 -24.78 0.39
C PRO A 247 4.10 -24.94 0.31
N ALA A 248 3.35 -23.90 0.66
CA ALA A 248 1.89 -23.90 0.68
C ALA A 248 1.32 -22.82 -0.23
N THR A 249 0.20 -23.10 -0.88
CA THR A 249 -0.60 -22.14 -1.62
C THR A 249 -1.92 -21.98 -0.90
N CYS A 250 -2.23 -20.76 -0.46
CA CYS A 250 -3.45 -20.45 0.26
C CYS A 250 -4.31 -19.47 -0.55
N LEU A 251 -5.56 -19.83 -0.79
CA LEU A 251 -6.56 -19.00 -1.45
C LEU A 251 -7.46 -18.38 -0.40
N PHE A 252 -7.41 -17.05 -0.29
CA PHE A 252 -8.24 -16.24 0.58
C PHE A 252 -9.50 -15.83 -0.18
N LEU A 253 -10.62 -16.41 0.23
CA LEU A 253 -11.96 -16.12 -0.26
C LEU A 253 -12.68 -15.21 0.75
N LYS A 254 -13.88 -14.74 0.39
CA LYS A 254 -14.65 -13.80 1.23
C LYS A 254 -15.01 -14.36 2.61
N SER A 255 -15.27 -15.67 2.72
CA SER A 255 -15.72 -16.31 3.96
C SER A 255 -14.76 -17.35 4.50
N GLU A 256 -13.70 -17.68 3.77
CA GLU A 256 -12.79 -18.77 4.16
C GLU A 256 -11.41 -18.65 3.49
N ILE A 257 -10.44 -19.37 4.06
CA ILE A 257 -9.10 -19.54 3.51
C ILE A 257 -8.89 -21.02 3.29
N GLN A 258 -8.55 -21.38 2.05
CA GLN A 258 -8.25 -22.74 1.65
C GLN A 258 -6.75 -22.87 1.41
N CYS A 259 -6.06 -23.75 2.15
CA CYS A 259 -4.62 -23.97 1.99
C CYS A 259 -4.32 -25.36 1.44
N PHE A 260 -3.31 -25.42 0.57
CA PHE A 260 -2.86 -26.61 -0.13
C PHE A 260 -1.32 -26.70 -0.08
N THR A 261 -0.81 -27.86 0.28
CA THR A 261 0.60 -28.21 0.15
C THR A 261 0.97 -28.26 -1.33
N THR A 262 1.99 -27.50 -1.72
CA THR A 262 2.32 -27.19 -3.12
C THR A 262 3.51 -28.00 -3.61
N VAL A 263 3.26 -29.28 -3.88
CA VAL A 263 4.29 -30.19 -4.39
C VAL A 263 4.34 -30.19 -5.92
N ASP A 264 3.17 -30.11 -6.57
CA ASP A 264 3.01 -30.33 -8.02
C ASP A 264 2.90 -29.04 -8.84
N GLY A 265 3.15 -27.88 -8.24
CA GLY A 265 3.00 -26.57 -8.88
C GLY A 265 1.64 -25.91 -8.62
N ILE A 266 1.61 -24.57 -8.76
CA ILE A 266 0.47 -23.72 -8.39
C ILE A 266 -0.70 -23.93 -9.35
N THR A 267 -0.41 -24.06 -10.64
CA THR A 267 -1.44 -24.22 -11.70
C THR A 267 -2.26 -25.50 -11.50
N ASN A 268 -1.60 -26.58 -11.07
CA ASN A 268 -2.28 -27.85 -10.80
C ASN A 268 -3.24 -27.71 -9.62
N ILE A 269 -2.85 -27.02 -8.54
CA ILE A 269 -3.75 -26.72 -7.42
C ILE A 269 -4.98 -25.94 -7.88
N LEU A 270 -4.79 -24.92 -8.73
CA LEU A 270 -5.88 -24.09 -9.21
C LEU A 270 -6.85 -24.86 -10.11
N ASN A 271 -6.36 -25.77 -10.95
CA ASN A 271 -7.17 -26.61 -11.81
C ASN A 271 -7.88 -27.72 -11.02
N ASP A 272 -7.16 -28.32 -10.08
CA ASP A 272 -7.64 -29.47 -9.30
C ASP A 272 -8.49 -29.06 -8.10
N ARG A 273 -8.66 -27.76 -7.80
CA ARG A 273 -9.48 -27.27 -6.66
C ARG A 273 -10.91 -27.83 -6.62
N ILE A 274 -11.46 -28.23 -7.77
CA ILE A 274 -12.78 -28.85 -7.87
C ILE A 274 -12.75 -30.32 -7.43
N ALA A 275 -11.61 -31.00 -7.63
CA ALA A 275 -11.44 -32.43 -7.38
C ALA A 275 -10.68 -32.74 -6.07
N LYS A 276 -9.73 -31.89 -5.67
CA LYS A 276 -8.88 -32.06 -4.48
C LYS A 276 -9.43 -31.23 -3.32
N LYS A 277 -9.64 -31.87 -2.17
CA LYS A 277 -10.01 -31.16 -0.94
C LYS A 277 -8.80 -30.34 -0.44
N PRO A 278 -9.02 -29.10 0.05
CA PRO A 278 -7.97 -28.36 0.75
C PRO A 278 -7.44 -29.16 1.93
N ASP A 279 -6.13 -29.02 2.20
CA ASP A 279 -5.52 -29.63 3.39
C ASP A 279 -6.11 -28.98 4.65
N HIS A 280 -6.32 -27.66 4.58
CA HIS A 280 -6.94 -26.90 5.65
C HIS A 280 -7.94 -25.88 5.12
N ILE A 281 -9.04 -25.75 5.85
CA ILE A 281 -10.04 -24.69 5.67
C ILE A 281 -10.13 -23.90 6.98
N ILE A 282 -10.03 -22.58 6.85
CA ILE A 282 -10.15 -21.62 7.97
C ILE A 282 -11.32 -20.71 7.65
N GLU A 283 -12.36 -20.73 8.48
CA GLU A 283 -13.49 -19.81 8.33
C GLU A 283 -13.09 -18.40 8.76
N ILE A 284 -13.41 -17.41 7.91
CA ILE A 284 -13.30 -15.99 8.24
C ILE A 284 -14.68 -15.53 8.71
N ASN A 285 -14.77 -15.04 9.94
CA ASN A 285 -15.99 -14.45 10.48
C ASN A 285 -15.72 -13.11 11.17
N SER A 286 -16.79 -12.38 11.49
CA SER A 286 -16.73 -11.05 12.12
C SER A 286 -16.22 -11.03 13.57
N LYS A 287 -15.91 -12.20 14.14
CA LYS A 287 -15.45 -12.33 15.53
C LYS A 287 -13.96 -12.63 15.64
N THR A 288 -13.30 -13.01 14.55
CA THR A 288 -11.89 -13.39 14.54
C THR A 288 -11.06 -12.44 13.69
N ALA A 289 -9.89 -12.04 14.20
CA ALA A 289 -8.90 -11.32 13.41
C ALA A 289 -8.45 -12.13 12.19
N HIS A 290 -8.26 -11.44 11.06
CA HIS A 290 -7.73 -12.05 9.85
C HIS A 290 -6.31 -12.60 10.09
N PRO A 291 -5.97 -13.84 9.68
CA PRO A 291 -4.68 -14.47 10.02
C PRO A 291 -3.44 -13.65 9.61
N LEU A 292 -3.49 -12.96 8.47
CA LEU A 292 -2.36 -12.12 8.04
C LEU A 292 -2.05 -10.92 8.97
N LYS A 293 -2.95 -10.55 9.91
CA LYS A 293 -2.64 -9.53 10.93
C LYS A 293 -1.54 -9.96 11.88
N TRP A 294 -1.33 -11.27 12.04
CA TRP A 294 -0.27 -11.77 12.88
C TRP A 294 1.11 -11.40 12.31
N ILE A 295 1.29 -11.37 10.99
CA ILE A 295 2.52 -10.84 10.37
C ILE A 295 2.73 -9.38 10.79
N GLN A 296 1.67 -8.56 10.71
CA GLN A 296 1.74 -7.15 11.10
C GLN A 296 2.10 -6.98 12.58
N LEU A 297 1.54 -7.81 13.47
CA LEU A 297 1.88 -7.80 14.89
C LEU A 297 3.35 -8.19 15.12
N GLU A 298 3.87 -9.19 14.41
CA GLU A 298 5.28 -9.58 14.52
C GLU A 298 6.22 -8.46 14.05
N HIS A 299 5.80 -7.64 13.08
CA HIS A 299 6.52 -6.41 12.71
C HIS A 299 6.60 -5.40 13.84
N ILE A 300 5.48 -5.17 14.51
CA ILE A 300 5.44 -4.29 15.68
C ILE A 300 6.34 -4.87 16.79
N ASN A 301 6.23 -6.17 17.07
CA ASN A 301 7.00 -6.85 18.10
C ASN A 301 8.52 -6.79 17.85
N LYS A 302 8.94 -6.86 16.59
CA LYS A 302 10.37 -6.74 16.23
C LYS A 302 10.94 -5.37 16.59
N ILE A 303 10.14 -4.30 16.48
CA ILE A 303 10.59 -2.92 16.70
C ILE A 303 10.49 -2.56 18.19
N PHE A 304 9.35 -2.86 18.81
CA PHE A 304 9.01 -2.39 20.16
C PHE A 304 9.21 -3.45 21.24
N GLY A 305 9.66 -4.65 20.88
CA GLY A 305 9.58 -5.83 21.74
C GLY A 305 8.15 -6.37 21.79
N HIS A 306 7.95 -7.52 22.46
CA HIS A 306 6.64 -8.15 22.56
C HIS A 306 5.57 -7.19 23.10
N GLN A 307 4.52 -6.97 22.31
CA GLN A 307 3.38 -6.14 22.68
C GLN A 307 2.16 -7.02 22.97
N ASP A 308 1.51 -6.77 24.11
CA ASP A 308 0.23 -7.41 24.45
C ASP A 308 -0.93 -6.67 23.75
N ILE A 309 -1.04 -6.87 22.44
CA ILE A 309 -2.04 -6.22 21.58
C ILE A 309 -3.14 -7.22 21.22
N THR A 310 -4.38 -6.89 21.59
CA THR A 310 -5.56 -7.61 21.10
C THR A 310 -5.85 -7.23 19.66
N LEU A 311 -5.67 -8.18 18.73
CA LEU A 311 -6.05 -7.99 17.33
C LEU A 311 -7.56 -8.10 17.16
N LEU A 312 -8.19 -7.01 16.73
CA LEU A 312 -9.62 -6.97 16.48
C LEU A 312 -9.97 -7.56 15.11
N PRO A 313 -11.18 -8.15 14.95
CA PRO A 313 -11.73 -8.51 13.65
C PRO A 313 -11.73 -7.30 12.71
N GLU A 314 -11.55 -7.55 11.42
CA GLU A 314 -11.84 -6.50 10.45
C GLU A 314 -13.32 -6.14 10.56
N PRO A 315 -13.71 -4.84 10.59
CA PRO A 315 -15.07 -4.48 10.27
C PRO A 315 -15.32 -5.04 8.88
N VAL A 316 -16.04 -6.17 8.80
CA VAL A 316 -16.41 -6.82 7.55
C VAL A 316 -16.86 -5.69 6.65
N ALA A 317 -16.19 -5.50 5.52
CA ALA A 317 -16.54 -4.49 4.54
C ALA A 317 -17.89 -4.91 3.91
N ILE A 318 -18.97 -4.88 4.70
CA ILE A 318 -20.35 -4.92 4.27
C ILE A 318 -20.64 -3.51 3.78
N LYS A 319 -20.05 -3.17 2.64
CA LYS A 319 -20.47 -2.15 1.69
C LYS A 319 -19.51 -2.28 0.51
N ASN A 320 -20.10 -2.34 -0.69
CA ASN A 320 -19.40 -2.29 -1.97
C ASN A 320 -18.53 -1.03 -2.04
N ILE A 321 -17.33 -1.10 -1.49
CA ILE A 321 -16.29 -0.12 -1.75
C ILE A 321 -15.77 -0.49 -3.14
N GLN A 322 -16.29 0.18 -4.16
CA GLN A 322 -15.96 -0.07 -5.57
C GLN A 322 -14.49 0.24 -5.93
N ASN A 323 -13.64 0.57 -4.95
CA ASN A 323 -12.24 0.83 -5.17
C ASN A 323 -11.45 0.67 -3.85
N PRO A 324 -10.46 -0.21 -3.70
CA PRO A 324 -9.62 -0.27 -2.48
C PRO A 324 -8.87 1.06 -2.20
N HIS A 325 -8.92 1.99 -3.15
CA HIS A 325 -8.47 3.38 -3.03
C HIS A 325 -9.63 4.37 -2.83
N ASN A 326 -10.77 3.96 -2.25
CA ASN A 326 -11.91 4.86 -2.17
C ASN A 326 -11.61 6.07 -1.28
N PHE A 327 -11.42 7.20 -1.94
CA PHE A 327 -11.24 8.53 -1.34
C PHE A 327 -12.56 9.15 -0.91
N ASP A 328 -13.68 8.40 -0.93
CA ASP A 328 -15.01 8.88 -0.56
C ASP A 328 -15.12 9.37 0.90
N GLY A 329 -14.09 9.18 1.73
CA GLY A 329 -13.92 9.82 3.05
C GLY A 329 -12.82 10.87 3.13
N MET A 330 -12.00 11.04 2.09
CA MET A 330 -11.10 12.18 1.95
C MET A 330 -11.89 13.34 1.36
N ASP A 331 -12.37 14.22 2.22
CA ASP A 331 -12.78 15.54 1.77
C ASP A 331 -11.56 16.21 1.11
N LEU A 332 -11.52 16.19 -0.22
CA LEU A 332 -10.47 16.80 -1.03
C LEU A 332 -10.37 18.32 -0.78
N GLY A 333 -11.42 18.95 -0.21
CA GLY A 333 -11.39 20.31 0.30
C GLY A 333 -10.64 20.45 1.64
N SER A 334 -10.72 19.43 2.51
CA SER A 334 -10.04 19.39 3.82
C SER A 334 -8.52 19.21 3.73
N ILE A 335 -7.99 18.74 2.59
CA ILE A 335 -6.53 18.71 2.30
C ILE A 335 -5.95 20.13 2.29
N SER A 336 -6.79 21.18 2.35
CA SER A 336 -6.37 22.58 2.44
C SER A 336 -6.72 23.33 3.73
N GLY A 337 -7.49 22.75 4.67
CA GLY A 337 -7.97 23.45 5.86
C GLY A 337 -7.10 23.25 7.11
N CYS A 338 -6.91 24.30 7.90
CA CYS A 338 -6.36 24.19 9.25
C CYS A 338 -7.44 23.57 10.16
N PRO A 339 -7.26 22.35 10.71
CA PRO A 339 -8.29 21.65 11.49
C PRO A 339 -8.76 22.46 12.71
N MET A 340 -7.84 23.19 13.34
CA MET A 340 -8.12 24.09 14.46
C MET A 340 -9.14 25.19 14.14
N MET A 341 -9.13 25.75 12.92
CA MET A 341 -10.07 26.80 12.53
C MET A 341 -11.49 26.25 12.27
N ALA A 342 -11.60 24.99 11.82
CA ALA A 342 -12.89 24.34 11.65
C ALA A 342 -13.53 23.99 13.01
N HIS A 343 -12.71 23.54 13.98
CA HIS A 343 -13.18 23.23 15.34
C HIS A 343 -13.58 24.50 16.12
N LEU A 344 -12.82 25.59 15.99
CA LEU A 344 -13.15 26.88 16.62
C LEU A 344 -14.44 27.49 16.04
N ASN A 345 -14.67 27.38 14.73
CA ASN A 345 -15.89 27.92 14.10
C ASN A 345 -17.16 27.12 14.45
N ASN A 346 -17.05 25.85 14.80
CA ASN A 346 -18.21 25.05 15.23
C ASN A 346 -18.61 25.37 16.68
N HIS A 347 -17.66 25.69 17.56
CA HIS A 347 -17.99 26.13 18.93
C HIS A 347 -18.44 27.59 19.00
N LEU A 348 -17.98 28.47 18.10
CA LEU A 348 -18.43 29.87 18.04
C LEU A 348 -19.83 30.05 17.45
N LYS A 349 -20.41 29.02 16.82
CA LYS A 349 -21.79 29.06 16.34
C LYS A 349 -22.82 28.72 17.42
N ASP A 350 -22.40 28.15 18.54
CA ASP A 350 -23.28 27.81 19.66
C ASP A 350 -23.35 28.92 20.73
N GLU A 351 -22.66 30.06 20.54
CA GLU A 351 -22.69 31.23 21.44
C GLU A 351 -23.02 32.57 20.75
N LEU A 352 -23.89 32.57 19.72
CA LEU A 352 -24.50 33.79 19.19
C LEU A 352 -26.01 33.65 18.97
#